data_AF-A0A7S3ZDW3-F1
#
_entry.id   AF-A0A7S3ZDW3-F1
#
_cell.length_a   1.000
_cell.length_b   1.000
_cell.length_c   1.000
_cell.angle_alpha   90.00
_cell.angle_beta   90.00
_cell.angle_gamma   90.00
#
_symmetry.space_group_name_H-M   'P 1'
#
loop_
_entity.id
_entity.type
_entity.pdbx_description
1 polymer ?
#
loop_
_entity_poly.entity_id
_entity_poly.type
_entity_poly.pdbx_seq_one_letter_code
_entity_poly.pdbx_strand_id
1 'polypeptide(L)'
;ANFFHLTKSIFANIIRSPKVPLFRVIDTRKSLFQNTVVPLKNGFQVFLACGFTKDEDGMITFEYPNTELLQFAIGIIDSALPRFPAADDAAPPAYVPFVRRYTSLRPPPLPVLKAQGPSLTAEANAKRRVEVQVDPVARGLEI
;
A
#
# COMPACT_ATOMS: atom_id res chain seq x y z
N ALA A 1 -3.52 11.40 -12.40
CA ALA A 1 -3.87 11.50 -10.97
C ALA A 1 -2.94 10.69 -10.04
N ASN A 2 -2.30 9.60 -10.50
CA ASN A 2 -1.58 8.69 -9.59
C ASN A 2 -0.34 9.26 -8.89
N PHE A 3 0.37 10.23 -9.50
CA PHE A 3 1.54 10.86 -8.90
C PHE A 3 1.23 11.62 -7.61
N PHE A 4 0.27 12.54 -7.65
CA PHE A 4 -0.10 13.36 -6.49
C PHE A 4 -0.56 12.50 -5.31
N HIS A 5 -1.35 11.46 -5.56
CA HIS A 5 -1.78 10.52 -4.51
C HIS A 5 -0.61 9.73 -3.91
N LEU A 6 0.32 9.25 -4.75
CA LEU A 6 1.51 8.55 -4.27
C LEU A 6 2.39 9.46 -3.42
N THR A 7 2.74 10.64 -3.93
CA THR A 7 3.59 11.61 -3.25
C THR A 7 2.99 12.03 -1.91
N LYS A 8 1.68 12.31 -1.89
CA LYS A 8 0.94 12.60 -0.65
C LYS A 8 0.99 11.44 0.34
N SER A 9 0.78 10.21 -0.12
CA SER A 9 0.82 9.00 0.73
C SER A 9 2.19 8.81 1.37
N ILE A 10 3.26 8.96 0.60
CA ILE A 10 4.64 8.87 1.08
C ILE A 10 4.90 9.94 2.16
N PHE A 11 4.59 11.20 1.87
CA PHE A 11 4.83 12.31 2.80
C PHE A 11 4.01 12.14 4.08
N ALA A 12 2.74 11.74 3.97
CA ALA A 12 1.87 11.50 5.10
C ALA A 12 2.39 10.37 6.01
N ASN A 13 2.94 9.29 5.44
CA ASN A 13 3.53 8.20 6.23
C ASN A 13 4.77 8.66 7.02
N ILE A 14 5.61 9.49 6.41
CA ILE A 14 6.78 10.07 7.09
C ILE A 14 6.35 11.00 8.22
N ILE A 15 5.38 11.90 7.99
CA ILE A 15 4.86 12.82 9.00
C ILE A 15 4.22 12.05 10.17
N ARG A 16 3.43 11.02 9.86
CA ARG A 16 2.74 10.20 10.88
C ARG A 16 3.71 9.38 11.71
N SER A 17 4.84 8.97 11.14
CA SER A 17 5.77 8.04 11.77
C SER A 17 7.23 8.38 11.42
N PRO A 18 7.74 9.53 11.89
CA PRO A 18 9.06 10.05 11.49
C PRO A 18 10.22 9.19 11.99
N LYS A 19 10.01 8.42 13.06
CA LYS A 19 11.03 7.53 13.64
C LYS A 19 11.19 6.23 12.87
N VAL A 20 10.28 5.88 11.96
CA VAL A 20 10.31 4.61 11.23
C VAL A 20 11.21 4.75 10.00
N PRO A 21 12.37 4.05 9.93
CA PRO A 21 13.31 4.18 8.82
C PRO A 21 12.70 3.78 7.47
N LEU A 22 11.83 2.77 7.46
CA LEU A 22 11.19 2.23 6.26
C LEU A 22 10.39 3.26 5.46
N PHE A 23 9.85 4.30 6.11
CA PHE A 23 9.11 5.35 5.41
C PHE A 23 10.00 6.45 4.85
N ARG A 24 11.23 6.55 5.37
CA ARG A 24 12.22 7.56 4.95
C ARG A 24 13.09 7.10 3.79
N VAL A 25 13.00 5.84 3.40
CA VAL A 25 13.77 5.26 2.30
C VAL A 25 12.80 4.75 1.24
N ILE A 26 12.95 5.24 0.01
CA ILE A 26 12.10 4.86 -1.12
C ILE A 26 13.00 4.30 -2.21
N ASP A 27 12.71 3.06 -2.58
CA ASP A 27 13.36 2.41 -3.71
C ASP A 27 12.75 2.91 -5.02
N THR A 28 13.56 3.63 -5.80
CA THR A 28 13.13 4.22 -7.08
C THR A 28 12.94 3.16 -8.15
N ARG A 29 13.49 1.95 -7.99
CA ARG A 29 13.35 0.82 -8.94
C ARG A 29 12.00 0.12 -8.81
N LYS A 30 11.26 0.37 -7.72
CA LYS A 30 9.91 -0.19 -7.55
C LYS A 30 9.00 0.22 -8.71
N SER A 31 8.29 -0.77 -9.25
CA SER A 31 7.38 -0.59 -10.40
C SER A 31 6.41 0.56 -10.22
N LEU A 32 5.87 0.73 -9.00
CA LEU A 32 4.94 1.80 -8.69
C LEU A 32 5.60 3.19 -8.85
N PHE A 33 6.83 3.37 -8.37
CA PHE A 33 7.57 4.62 -8.50
C PHE A 33 8.01 4.87 -9.95
N GLN A 34 8.51 3.83 -10.62
CA GLN A 34 8.89 3.85 -12.04
C GLN A 34 7.73 4.22 -12.97
N ASN A 35 6.52 3.77 -12.69
CA ASN A 35 5.37 4.04 -13.55
C ASN A 35 4.70 5.39 -13.27
N THR A 36 4.94 6.00 -12.10
CA THR A 36 4.22 7.22 -11.69
C THR A 36 5.10 8.46 -11.61
N VAL A 37 6.34 8.34 -11.16
CA VAL A 37 7.23 9.48 -10.91
C VAL A 37 8.20 9.70 -12.06
N VAL A 38 8.80 8.62 -12.56
CA VAL A 38 9.84 8.67 -13.61
C VAL A 38 9.35 9.22 -14.96
N PRO A 39 8.14 8.90 -15.44
CA PRO A 39 7.65 9.40 -16.72
C PRO A 39 7.30 10.89 -16.68
N LEU A 40 7.17 11.46 -15.47
CA LEU A 40 6.82 12.87 -15.31
C LEU A 40 8.07 13.73 -15.42
N LYS A 41 8.01 14.70 -16.33
CA LYS A 41 8.98 15.78 -16.43
C LYS A 41 9.02 16.50 -15.07
N ASN A 42 10.14 16.36 -14.36
CA ASN A 42 10.39 16.90 -13.02
C ASN A 42 9.70 16.19 -11.84
N GLY A 43 9.13 14.97 -12.02
CA GLY A 43 8.52 14.22 -10.91
C GLY A 43 9.49 13.98 -9.75
N PHE A 44 10.75 13.69 -10.07
CA PHE A 44 11.83 13.56 -9.08
C PHE A 44 12.20 14.87 -8.39
N GLN A 45 12.11 16.02 -9.06
CA GLN A 45 12.50 17.30 -8.47
C GLN A 45 11.59 17.69 -7.30
N VAL A 46 10.34 17.21 -7.28
CA VAL A 46 9.44 17.41 -6.15
C VAL A 46 10.00 16.77 -4.88
N PHE A 47 10.54 15.55 -4.97
CA PHE A 47 11.17 14.88 -3.83
C PHE A 47 12.44 15.62 -3.40
N LEU A 48 13.30 16.02 -4.35
CA LEU A 48 14.52 16.78 -4.04
C LEU A 48 14.20 18.13 -3.35
N ALA A 49 13.19 18.86 -3.84
CA ALA A 49 12.75 20.12 -3.24
C ALA A 49 12.18 19.94 -1.83
N CYS A 50 11.66 18.77 -1.51
CA CYS A 50 11.18 18.42 -0.17
C CYS A 50 12.29 17.92 0.77
N GLY A 51 13.55 17.95 0.35
CA GLY A 51 14.69 17.55 1.16
C GLY A 51 15.06 16.07 1.08
N PHE A 52 14.57 15.34 0.07
CA PHE A 52 15.05 13.99 -0.21
C PHE A 52 16.40 14.04 -0.94
N THR A 53 17.30 13.15 -0.56
CA THR A 53 18.57 12.91 -1.24
C THR A 53 18.47 11.66 -2.10
N LYS A 54 19.19 11.62 -3.21
CA LYS A 54 19.25 10.46 -4.09
C LYS A 54 20.59 9.78 -3.92
N ASP A 55 20.55 8.49 -3.61
CA ASP A 55 21.73 7.63 -3.56
C ASP A 55 22.02 7.04 -4.95
N GLU A 56 23.29 6.67 -5.17
CA GLU A 56 23.74 6.03 -6.42
C GLU A 56 23.06 4.67 -6.65
N ASP A 57 22.62 4.01 -5.58
CA ASP A 57 21.89 2.74 -5.62
C ASP A 57 20.42 2.90 -6.09
N GLY A 58 19.98 4.11 -6.44
CA GLY A 58 18.59 4.33 -6.84
C GLY A 58 17.63 4.27 -5.65
N MET A 59 18.14 4.58 -4.46
CA MET A 59 17.31 4.88 -3.29
C MET A 59 17.16 6.40 -3.19
N ILE A 60 16.02 6.86 -2.71
CA ILE A 60 15.88 8.23 -2.21
C ILE A 60 15.62 8.17 -0.70
N THR A 61 16.34 9.01 0.02
CA THR A 61 16.41 9.00 1.48
C THR A 61 16.00 10.36 2.03
N PHE A 62 15.29 10.34 3.16
CA PHE A 62 14.87 11.54 3.89
C PHE A 62 15.56 11.55 5.25
N GLU A 63 16.76 12.13 5.30
CA GLU A 63 17.62 12.12 6.48
C GLU A 63 17.16 13.11 7.56
N TYR A 64 16.79 14.33 7.15
CA TYR A 64 16.43 15.41 8.06
C TYR A 64 14.91 15.59 8.06
N PRO A 65 14.20 15.20 9.13
CA PRO A 65 12.76 15.26 9.16
C PRO A 65 12.27 16.70 9.36
N ASN A 66 12.43 17.55 8.35
CA ASN A 66 11.66 18.78 8.25
C ASN A 66 10.22 18.42 7.88
N THR A 67 9.47 17.99 8.89
CA THR A 67 8.07 17.59 8.73
C THR A 67 7.17 18.76 8.34
N GLU A 68 7.55 20.00 8.67
CA GLU A 68 6.83 21.21 8.27
C GLU A 68 6.89 21.41 6.75
N LEU A 69 8.06 21.20 6.14
CA LEU A 69 8.22 21.25 4.69
C LEU A 69 7.35 20.20 3.97
N LEU A 70 7.29 18.98 4.52
CA LEU A 70 6.42 17.92 3.99
C LEU A 70 4.93 18.27 4.14
N GLN A 71 4.52 18.85 5.27
CA GLN A 71 3.15 19.31 5.48
C GLN A 71 2.77 20.42 4.49
N PHE A 72 3.68 21.38 4.27
CA PHE A 72 3.50 22.44 3.29
C PHE A 72 3.37 21.89 1.86
N ALA A 73 4.24 20.93 1.49
CA ALA A 73 4.15 20.26 0.19
C ALA A 73 2.83 19.50 0.00
N ILE A 74 2.31 18.82 1.04
CA ILE A 74 0.98 18.20 1.00
C ILE A 74 -0.11 19.25 0.77
N GLY A 75 -0.03 20.41 1.43
CA GLY A 75 -0.96 21.51 1.23
C GLY A 75 -0.98 22.02 -0.22
N ILE A 76 0.20 22.16 -0.84
CA ILE A 76 0.30 22.51 -2.27
C ILE A 76 -0.34 21.43 -3.14
N ILE A 77 -0.04 20.15 -2.90
CA ILE A 77 -0.62 19.03 -3.65
C ILE A 77 -2.15 19.02 -3.53
N ASP A 78 -2.69 19.26 -2.34
CA ASP A 78 -4.13 19.31 -2.09
C ASP A 78 -4.80 20.51 -2.74
N SER A 79 -4.08 21.62 -2.94
CA SER A 79 -4.56 22.78 -3.69
C SER A 79 -4.52 22.57 -5.21
N ALA A 80 -3.58 21.75 -5.69
CA ALA A 80 -3.38 21.45 -7.11
C ALA A 80 -4.27 20.31 -7.62
N LEU A 81 -4.71 19.42 -6.72
CA LEU A 81 -5.72 18.41 -7.04
C LEU A 81 -7.05 19.12 -7.29
N PRO A 82 -7.70 18.88 -8.45
CA PRO A 82 -9.03 19.43 -8.68
C PRO A 82 -9.92 18.92 -7.55
N ARG A 83 -10.37 19.85 -6.71
CA ARG A 83 -11.55 19.58 -5.87
C ARG A 83 -12.64 19.29 -6.87
N PHE A 84 -13.06 18.03 -6.98
CA PHE A 84 -14.40 17.79 -7.49
C PHE A 84 -15.27 18.70 -6.63
N PRO A 85 -15.96 19.70 -7.21
CA PRO A 85 -16.92 20.44 -6.41
C PRO A 85 -17.80 19.36 -5.80
N ALA A 86 -17.87 19.35 -4.47
CA ALA A 86 -18.93 18.63 -3.80
C ALA A 86 -20.20 19.02 -4.56
N ALA A 87 -21.00 18.04 -4.95
CA ALA A 87 -22.28 18.27 -5.59
C ALA A 87 -23.29 18.88 -4.58
N ASP A 88 -22.85 19.90 -3.83
CA ASP A 88 -23.58 20.67 -2.85
C ASP A 88 -23.91 22.04 -3.46
N ASP A 89 -24.70 22.02 -4.54
CA ASP A 89 -25.74 23.03 -4.80
C ASP A 89 -26.68 22.62 -5.95
N ALA A 90 -26.84 21.32 -6.19
CA ALA A 90 -27.95 20.81 -6.98
C ALA A 90 -28.94 20.21 -5.99
N ALA A 91 -30.07 20.90 -5.80
CA ALA A 91 -31.21 20.41 -5.05
C ALA A 91 -31.41 18.90 -5.30
N PRO A 92 -31.67 18.09 -4.26
CA PRO A 92 -31.83 16.65 -4.42
C PRO A 92 -32.90 16.39 -5.50
N PRO A 93 -32.63 15.56 -6.52
CA PRO A 93 -33.67 15.18 -7.46
C PRO A 93 -34.79 14.52 -6.65
N ALA A 94 -36.01 15.04 -6.82
CA ALA A 94 -37.19 14.59 -6.12
C ALA A 94 -37.25 13.06 -6.12
N TYR A 95 -37.37 12.50 -4.91
CA TYR A 95 -37.55 11.08 -4.67
C TYR A 95 -38.82 10.60 -5.40
N VAL A 96 -38.65 9.96 -6.55
CA VAL A 96 -39.71 9.16 -7.18
C VAL A 96 -39.61 7.75 -6.61
N PRO A 97 -40.59 7.26 -5.83
CA PRO A 97 -40.59 5.87 -5.41
C PRO A 97 -40.78 4.99 -6.64
N PHE A 98 -39.68 4.38 -7.09
CA PHE A 98 -39.70 3.34 -8.09
C PHE A 98 -40.28 2.08 -7.43
N VAL A 99 -41.61 1.97 -7.41
CA VAL A 99 -42.30 0.73 -7.07
C VAL A 99 -42.01 -0.28 -8.18
N ARG A 100 -40.85 -0.93 -8.12
CA ARG A 100 -40.62 -2.17 -8.86
C ARG A 100 -41.51 -3.22 -8.22
N ARG A 101 -42.70 -3.41 -8.81
CA ARG A 101 -43.46 -4.65 -8.71
C ARG A 101 -42.56 -5.78 -9.19
N TYR A 102 -41.80 -6.39 -8.29
CA TYR A 102 -41.22 -7.70 -8.53
C TYR A 102 -42.28 -8.73 -8.19
N THR A 103 -43.01 -9.11 -9.23
CA THR A 103 -43.72 -10.38 -9.33
C THR A 103 -42.88 -11.51 -8.72
N SER A 104 -43.51 -12.26 -7.83
CA SER A 104 -43.12 -13.58 -7.34
C SER A 104 -42.40 -14.41 -8.42
N LEU A 105 -41.09 -14.57 -8.29
CA LEU A 105 -40.33 -15.60 -8.99
C LEU A 105 -39.53 -16.35 -7.93
N ARG A 106 -39.87 -17.63 -7.78
CA ARG A 106 -39.23 -18.59 -6.87
C ARG A 106 -37.70 -18.53 -7.02
N PRO A 107 -36.94 -18.70 -5.93
CA PRO A 107 -35.50 -18.85 -6.05
C PRO A 107 -35.18 -20.09 -6.90
N PRO A 108 -34.19 -20.01 -7.81
CA PRO A 108 -33.73 -21.20 -8.52
C PRO A 108 -33.13 -22.20 -7.50
N PRO A 109 -33.31 -23.52 -7.68
CA PRO A 109 -32.71 -24.50 -6.79
C PRO A 109 -31.18 -24.48 -6.89
N LEU A 110 -30.53 -24.53 -5.73
CA LEU A 110 -29.08 -24.65 -5.61
C LEU A 110 -28.60 -25.95 -6.26
N PRO A 111 -27.43 -25.96 -6.96
CA PRO A 111 -26.82 -27.20 -7.42
C PRO A 111 -26.47 -28.07 -6.21
N VAL A 112 -27.10 -29.23 -6.14
CA VAL A 112 -26.80 -30.29 -5.16
C VAL A 112 -25.39 -30.79 -5.46
N LEU A 113 -24.41 -30.40 -4.65
CA LEU A 113 -23.11 -31.07 -4.58
C LEU A 113 -23.41 -32.54 -4.24
N LYS A 114 -23.29 -33.42 -5.23
CA LYS A 114 -23.32 -34.87 -5.00
C LYS A 114 -22.17 -35.21 -4.06
N ALA A 115 -22.51 -35.45 -2.80
CA ALA A 115 -21.68 -36.23 -1.92
C ALA A 115 -21.60 -37.65 -2.48
N GLN A 116 -20.46 -38.00 -3.06
CA GLN A 116 -19.96 -39.38 -3.05
C GLN A 116 -18.74 -39.37 -2.14
N GLY A 117 -18.90 -39.93 -0.93
CA GLY A 117 -17.80 -40.17 0.02
C GLY A 117 -16.93 -41.36 -0.41
N PRO A 118 -16.26 -42.08 0.51
CA PRO A 118 -15.88 -41.70 1.87
C PRO A 118 -14.35 -41.80 2.12
N SER A 119 -13.91 -41.07 3.15
CA SER A 119 -12.89 -41.46 4.14
C SER A 119 -11.55 -42.06 3.66
N LEU A 120 -10.47 -41.28 3.71
CA LEU A 120 -9.17 -41.77 4.18
C LEU A 120 -8.40 -40.68 4.96
N THR A 121 -8.36 -40.91 6.27
CA THR A 121 -7.21 -40.75 7.18
C THR A 121 -6.61 -39.36 7.40
N ALA A 122 -6.86 -38.89 8.63
CA ALA A 122 -5.99 -38.01 9.38
C ALA A 122 -4.57 -38.61 9.49
N GLU A 123 -3.68 -38.28 8.55
CA GLU A 123 -2.25 -38.63 8.68
C GLU A 123 -1.37 -37.73 7.79
N ALA A 124 -1.39 -36.43 8.05
CA ALA A 124 -0.37 -35.52 7.51
C ALA A 124 0.11 -34.50 8.56
N ASN A 125 -0.07 -34.83 9.84
CA ASN A 125 0.48 -34.09 10.97
C ASN A 125 1.77 -34.79 11.47
N ALA A 126 2.74 -34.96 10.58
CA ALA A 126 4.07 -35.46 10.94
C ALA A 126 5.04 -35.22 9.78
N LYS A 127 5.67 -34.03 9.75
CA LYS A 127 7.03 -33.75 9.22
C LYS A 127 7.18 -32.26 8.91
N ARG A 128 7.32 -31.45 9.97
CA ARG A 128 8.13 -30.23 9.92
C ARG A 128 8.86 -30.07 11.25
N ARG A 129 9.64 -31.11 11.57
CA ARG A 129 10.67 -31.02 12.62
C ARG A 129 11.79 -30.16 12.07
N VAL A 130 11.79 -28.93 12.55
CA VAL A 130 12.95 -28.16 13.03
C VAL A 130 14.25 -28.99 13.04
N GLU A 131 15.12 -28.78 12.06
CA GLU A 131 16.56 -28.98 12.24
C GLU A 131 17.17 -27.61 12.55
N VAL A 132 17.16 -27.30 13.84
CA VAL A 132 18.06 -26.32 14.45
C VAL A 132 19.29 -27.14 14.84
N GLN A 133 20.31 -27.11 14.00
CA GLN A 133 21.62 -27.67 14.34
C GLN A 133 22.38 -26.58 15.10
N VAL A 134 22.47 -26.75 16.41
CA VAL A 134 23.32 -25.95 17.31
C VAL A 134 24.57 -26.76 17.62
N ASP A 135 25.71 -26.09 17.51
CA ASP A 135 27.08 -26.55 17.74
C ASP A 135 27.30 -27.31 19.06
N PRO A 136 28.46 -28.00 19.17
CA PRO A 136 29.22 -27.94 20.40
C PRO A 136 30.60 -27.29 20.20
N VAL A 137 30.78 -26.16 20.88
CA VAL A 137 32.08 -25.56 21.24
C VAL A 137 32.86 -26.47 22.18
N ALA A 138 34.09 -26.82 21.82
CA ALA A 138 35.23 -27.17 22.68
C ALA A 138 36.41 -27.52 21.75
N ARG A 139 37.71 -27.28 21.98
CA ARG A 139 38.56 -26.64 23.00
C ARG A 139 40.01 -26.81 22.46
N GLY A 140 40.94 -25.93 22.86
CA GLY A 140 42.40 -26.09 22.69
C GLY A 140 42.96 -25.28 21.50
N LEU A 141 43.77 -24.23 21.63
CA LEU A 141 44.96 -23.96 22.46
C LEU A 141 46.10 -24.96 22.23
N GLU A 142 47.29 -24.39 21.94
CA GLU A 142 48.63 -25.00 21.73
C GLU A 142 48.85 -25.51 20.29
N ILE A 143 49.87 -25.12 19.51
CA ILE A 143 51.24 -24.62 19.77
C ILE A 143 51.61 -23.61 18.67
#